data_AF-A0A7X3GG10-F1
#
_entry.id   AF-A0A7X3GG10-F1
#
_cell.length_a   1.000
_cell.length_b   1.000
_cell.length_c   1.000
_cell.angle_alpha   90.00
_cell.angle_beta   90.00
_cell.angle_gamma   90.00
#
_symmetry.space_group_name_H-M   'P 1'
#
loop_
_entity.id
_entity.type
_entity.pdbx_description
1 polymer ?
#
loop_
_entity_poly.entity_id
_entity_poly.type
_entity_poly.pdbx_seq_one_letter_code
_entity_poly.pdbx_strand_id
1 'polypeptide(L)'
;MCQFANYASYCGATFPPPARLYRQMRWEWGVRNKDEESRGYGGCAGDCNHSGGVVRGRGYTFIIFSQPKAADPEERWIGLERDGAVYRIGTIGGEAYESQVEASSVALFGQPYICLAGYCGANCAVEHYIEVKDGMPVPLLFLNAPARVADWNGDGMNELLYQEGMPLDVVLIQRWGGKLISASVGEALHAAKGVSYDDAARRFILYNEQGEQHYRVAADGNFLELVSR
;
A
#
# COMPACT_ATOMS: atom_id res chain seq x y z
N MET A 1 -58.70 -29.57 -18.63
CA MET A 1 -57.79 -30.65 -19.07
C MET A 1 -56.63 -30.69 -18.09
N CYS A 2 -56.28 -31.90 -17.65
CA CYS A 2 -55.34 -32.39 -16.63
C CYS A 2 -54.04 -31.55 -16.42
N GLN A 3 -53.49 -31.27 -15.24
CA GLN A 3 -53.19 -32.01 -13.97
C GLN A 3 -51.79 -32.67 -13.94
N PHE A 4 -51.09 -32.46 -12.80
CA PHE A 4 -49.82 -33.02 -12.25
C PHE A 4 -48.49 -32.44 -12.78
N ALA A 5 -47.66 -31.73 -11.99
CA ALA A 5 -46.94 -32.04 -10.72
C ALA A 5 -45.76 -33.01 -10.89
N ASN A 6 -44.52 -32.54 -10.65
CA ASN A 6 -43.70 -33.03 -9.54
C ASN A 6 -42.36 -32.28 -9.37
N TYR A 7 -41.98 -32.20 -8.10
CA TYR A 7 -40.73 -31.72 -7.52
C TYR A 7 -39.48 -32.40 -8.08
N ALA A 8 -38.39 -31.63 -8.19
CA ALA A 8 -37.05 -32.10 -7.89
C ALA A 8 -36.31 -31.01 -7.11
N SER A 9 -36.08 -31.30 -5.83
CA SER A 9 -35.10 -30.65 -4.98
C SER A 9 -33.71 -30.82 -5.60
N TYR A 10 -33.01 -29.72 -5.84
CA TYR A 10 -31.54 -29.72 -5.86
C TYR A 10 -31.07 -28.59 -4.94
N CYS A 11 -30.85 -28.96 -3.68
CA CYS A 11 -29.77 -28.37 -2.90
C CYS A 11 -28.46 -28.63 -3.66
N GLY A 12 -28.02 -27.62 -4.39
CA GLY A 12 -26.71 -27.59 -5.02
C GLY A 12 -26.18 -26.17 -4.87
N ALA A 13 -25.79 -25.80 -3.66
CA ALA A 13 -24.91 -24.65 -3.46
C ALA A 13 -23.61 -24.98 -4.20
N THR A 14 -23.52 -24.56 -5.46
CA THR A 14 -22.25 -24.53 -6.18
C THR A 14 -21.43 -23.45 -5.52
N PHE A 15 -20.48 -23.87 -4.69
CA PHE A 15 -19.48 -22.99 -4.15
C PHE A 15 -18.73 -22.35 -5.32
N PRO A 16 -18.51 -21.03 -5.33
CA PRO A 16 -17.57 -20.46 -6.27
C PRO A 16 -16.22 -21.18 -6.07
N PRO A 17 -15.53 -21.59 -7.15
CA PRO A 17 -14.20 -22.17 -7.01
C PRO A 17 -13.27 -21.17 -6.31
N PRO A 18 -12.30 -21.64 -5.50
CA PRO A 18 -11.36 -20.75 -4.82
C PRO A 18 -10.67 -19.83 -5.82
N ALA A 19 -10.75 -18.52 -5.55
CA ALA A 19 -10.09 -17.50 -6.35
C ALA A 19 -8.58 -17.58 -6.11
N ARG A 20 -7.81 -17.75 -7.18
CA ARG A 20 -6.34 -17.83 -7.12
C ARG A 20 -5.76 -16.42 -7.06
N LEU A 21 -5.07 -16.09 -5.97
CA LEU A 21 -4.46 -14.77 -5.75
C LEU A 21 -3.34 -14.46 -6.77
N TYR A 22 -2.66 -15.50 -7.26
CA TYR A 22 -1.51 -15.35 -8.15
C TYR A 22 -1.80 -15.93 -9.54
N ARG A 23 -2.58 -15.21 -10.35
CA ARG A 23 -2.56 -15.44 -11.81
C ARG A 23 -1.40 -14.63 -12.38
N GLN A 24 -0.55 -15.30 -13.16
CA GLN A 24 0.57 -14.72 -13.88
C GLN A 24 0.02 -13.74 -14.95
N MET A 25 -0.35 -12.53 -14.53
CA MET A 25 -0.87 -11.50 -15.42
C MET A 25 0.30 -10.72 -16.03
N ARG A 26 0.19 -10.53 -17.35
CA ARG A 26 1.13 -9.81 -18.18
C ARG A 26 1.09 -8.35 -17.78
N TRP A 27 2.18 -7.89 -17.20
CA TRP A 27 2.35 -6.55 -16.67
C TRP A 27 2.35 -5.50 -17.79
N GLU A 28 1.33 -4.65 -17.83
CA GLU A 28 1.44 -3.29 -18.40
C GLU A 28 1.26 -2.29 -17.26
N TRP A 29 2.26 -2.22 -16.38
CA TRP A 29 2.47 -1.01 -15.62
C TRP A 29 3.38 -0.11 -16.42
N GLY A 30 2.90 1.09 -16.70
CA GLY A 30 3.73 2.24 -17.03
C GLY A 30 4.60 2.62 -15.83
N VAL A 31 5.55 1.75 -15.47
CA VAL A 31 6.79 2.21 -14.85
C VAL A 31 7.45 3.03 -15.95
N ARG A 32 7.35 4.35 -15.89
CA ARG A 32 8.21 5.22 -16.69
C ARG A 32 9.64 5.00 -16.21
N ASN A 33 10.28 3.99 -16.76
CA ASN A 33 11.71 3.85 -16.81
C ASN A 33 12.10 3.92 -18.27
N LYS A 34 12.47 5.12 -18.72
CA LYS A 34 13.54 5.35 -19.70
C LYS A 34 13.83 6.85 -19.83
N ASP A 35 15.03 7.18 -19.36
CA ASP A 35 15.96 8.15 -19.98
C ASP A 35 16.10 9.56 -19.40
N GLU A 36 15.83 9.79 -18.10
CA GLU A 36 16.39 10.97 -17.39
C GLU A 36 16.97 10.71 -15.98
N GLU A 37 16.92 9.48 -15.46
CA GLU A 37 17.30 9.19 -14.05
C GLU A 37 18.72 8.60 -13.88
N SER A 38 19.67 9.14 -14.65
CA SER A 38 21.11 9.01 -14.34
C SER A 38 21.71 10.32 -13.83
N ARG A 39 20.87 11.28 -13.42
CA ARG A 39 21.30 12.40 -12.56
C ARG A 39 21.32 11.87 -11.13
N GLY A 40 22.53 11.59 -10.65
CA GLY A 40 22.78 10.92 -9.38
C GLY A 40 22.03 11.52 -8.20
N TYR A 41 21.93 10.70 -7.15
CA TYR A 41 21.64 11.14 -5.79
C TYR A 41 22.69 12.17 -5.35
N GLY A 42 22.56 13.41 -5.84
CA GLY A 42 23.32 14.54 -5.39
C GLY A 42 22.74 14.96 -4.05
N GLY A 43 23.55 14.89 -2.99
CA GLY A 43 23.24 15.66 -1.79
C GLY A 43 23.09 17.12 -2.21
N CYS A 44 22.01 17.77 -1.81
CA CYS A 44 21.92 19.22 -1.94
C CYS A 44 22.88 19.83 -0.91
N ALA A 45 24.13 20.06 -1.33
CA ALA A 45 25.13 20.78 -0.55
C ALA A 45 24.97 22.32 -0.64
N GLY A 46 23.86 22.80 -1.23
CA GLY A 46 23.54 24.22 -1.36
C GLY A 46 22.10 24.44 -1.83
N ASP A 47 21.48 25.48 -1.29
CA ASP A 47 20.16 26.05 -1.65
C ASP A 47 18.90 25.22 -1.33
N CYS A 48 18.90 24.46 -0.24
CA CYS A 48 17.64 24.09 0.44
C CYS A 48 17.29 25.22 1.41
N ASN A 49 16.19 25.94 1.19
CA ASN A 49 15.65 26.81 2.23
C ASN A 49 15.12 25.90 3.35
N HIS A 50 15.84 25.85 4.46
CA HIS A 50 15.45 25.15 5.69
C HIS A 50 14.35 25.94 6.42
N SER A 51 13.18 26.03 5.80
CA SER A 51 11.97 26.53 6.46
C SER A 51 11.16 25.41 7.11
N GLY A 52 11.52 24.14 6.88
CA GLY A 52 10.63 23.02 7.18
C GLY A 52 10.93 22.26 8.48
N GLY A 53 9.89 21.60 8.98
CA GLY A 53 9.88 20.82 10.20
C GLY A 53 10.91 19.70 10.24
N VAL A 54 11.26 19.32 11.48
CA VAL A 54 12.18 18.21 11.76
C VAL A 54 11.38 17.05 12.34
N VAL A 55 11.52 15.88 11.71
CA VAL A 55 10.88 14.65 12.18
C VAL A 55 11.96 13.65 12.56
N ARG A 56 11.82 12.96 13.70
CA ARG A 56 12.81 12.00 14.19
C ARG A 56 12.23 10.60 14.20
N GLY A 57 12.99 9.62 13.70
CA GLY A 57 12.59 8.21 13.68
C GLY A 57 13.80 7.29 13.79
N ARG A 58 13.80 6.33 14.72
CA ARG A 58 14.88 5.34 14.95
C ARG A 58 16.31 5.93 15.08
N GLY A 59 16.43 7.14 15.65
CA GLY A 59 17.72 7.81 15.79
C GLY A 59 18.20 8.53 14.53
N TYR A 60 17.38 8.59 13.49
CA TYR A 60 17.60 9.39 12.30
C TYR A 60 16.83 10.71 12.36
N THR A 61 17.39 11.72 11.70
CA THR A 61 16.78 13.04 11.55
C THR A 61 16.30 13.20 10.12
N PHE A 62 15.00 13.43 9.95
CA PHE A 62 14.40 13.75 8.66
C PHE A 62 14.06 15.23 8.61
N ILE A 63 14.38 15.85 7.49
CA ILE A 63 14.16 17.28 7.24
C ILE A 63 13.09 17.42 6.19
N ILE A 64 12.08 18.22 6.49
CA ILE A 64 11.08 18.67 5.53
C ILE A 64 11.60 19.96 4.89
N PHE A 65 11.43 20.10 3.58
CA PHE A 65 11.90 21.28 2.85
C PHE A 65 11.08 21.54 1.58
N SER A 66 11.12 22.78 1.09
CA SER A 66 10.59 23.18 -0.21
C SER A 66 11.72 23.22 -1.24
N GLN A 67 11.42 22.95 -2.51
CA GLN A 67 12.39 23.15 -3.59
C GLN A 67 12.24 24.56 -4.19
N PRO A 68 13.32 25.35 -4.37
CA PRO A 68 13.24 26.70 -4.91
C PRO A 68 12.63 26.81 -6.32
N LYS A 69 12.61 25.69 -7.07
CA LYS A 69 12.10 25.59 -8.44
C LYS A 69 10.99 24.54 -8.57
N ALA A 70 10.30 24.23 -7.47
CA ALA A 70 9.11 23.37 -7.54
C ALA A 70 8.05 24.04 -8.44
N ALA A 71 7.32 23.22 -9.20
CA ALA A 71 6.17 23.70 -9.96
C ALA A 71 5.05 24.17 -9.03
N ASP A 72 4.96 23.57 -7.85
CA ASP A 72 4.04 23.91 -6.78
C ASP A 72 4.82 24.40 -5.55
N PRO A 73 4.69 25.68 -5.15
CA PRO A 73 5.39 26.22 -3.98
C PRO A 73 4.89 25.65 -2.65
N GLU A 74 3.68 25.07 -2.62
CA GLU A 74 3.12 24.44 -1.42
C GLU A 74 3.63 23.00 -1.25
N GLU A 75 4.23 22.41 -2.29
CA GLU A 75 4.79 21.06 -2.21
C GLU A 75 5.91 20.98 -1.17
N ARG A 76 5.87 19.92 -0.36
CA ARG A 76 6.87 19.60 0.65
C ARG A 76 7.57 18.30 0.32
N TRP A 77 8.87 18.32 0.50
CA TRP A 77 9.78 17.21 0.30
C TRP A 77 10.36 16.77 1.63
N ILE A 78 10.71 15.49 1.73
CA ILE A 78 11.41 14.93 2.88
C ILE A 78 12.75 14.32 2.45
N GLY A 79 13.74 14.45 3.32
CA GLY A 79 15.05 13.83 3.15
C GLY A 79 15.68 13.44 4.47
N LEU A 80 16.63 12.51 4.41
CA LEU A 80 17.44 12.10 5.56
C LEU A 80 18.60 13.10 5.72
N GLU A 81 18.73 13.73 6.89
CA GLU A 81 19.93 14.50 7.23
C GLU A 81 21.03 13.59 7.73
N ARG A 82 22.22 13.79 7.18
CA ARG A 82 23.44 13.18 7.66
C ARG A 82 24.66 13.97 7.19
N ASP A 83 25.61 14.15 8.11
CA ASP A 83 26.90 14.81 7.85
C ASP A 83 26.74 16.20 7.21
N GLY A 84 25.68 16.93 7.58
CA GLY A 84 25.36 18.25 7.03
C GLY A 84 24.77 18.23 5.61
N ALA A 85 24.51 17.05 5.05
CA ALA A 85 23.83 16.87 3.78
C ALA A 85 22.41 16.33 3.98
N VAL A 86 21.49 16.70 3.09
CA VAL A 86 20.14 16.14 3.06
C VAL A 86 20.02 15.22 1.84
N TYR A 87 19.83 13.93 2.11
CA TYR A 87 19.56 12.91 1.11
C TYR A 87 18.07 12.88 0.80
N ARG A 88 17.69 13.41 -0.36
CA ARG A 88 16.30 13.51 -0.80
C ARG A 88 15.66 12.13 -0.95
N ILE A 89 14.47 11.95 -0.37
CA ILE A 89 13.66 10.74 -0.50
C ILE A 89 12.54 10.97 -1.51
N GLY A 90 11.72 12.00 -1.29
CA GLY A 90 10.59 12.30 -2.18
C GLY A 90 9.68 13.40 -1.63
N THR A 91 8.56 13.62 -2.29
CA THR A 91 7.48 14.49 -1.81
C THR A 91 6.81 13.83 -0.61
N ILE A 92 6.38 14.63 0.38
CA ILE A 92 5.72 14.13 1.60
C ILE A 92 4.40 14.84 1.88
N GLY A 93 3.96 15.74 0.99
CA GLY A 93 2.68 16.41 1.14
C GLY A 93 2.71 17.87 0.74
N GLY A 94 1.72 18.62 1.23
CA GLY A 94 1.62 20.07 1.08
C GLY A 94 1.89 20.83 2.39
N GLU A 95 2.25 22.11 2.27
CA GLU A 95 2.55 23.02 3.38
C GLU A 95 1.51 22.99 4.50
N ALA A 96 0.23 23.00 4.13
CA ALA A 96 -0.89 23.01 5.07
C ALA A 96 -0.92 21.79 6.02
N TYR A 97 -0.23 20.71 5.65
CA TYR A 97 -0.20 19.45 6.39
C TYR A 97 1.19 19.11 6.94
N GLU A 98 2.15 20.03 6.85
CA GLU A 98 3.55 19.78 7.24
C GLU A 98 3.69 19.31 8.70
N SER A 99 2.88 19.87 9.61
CA SER A 99 2.87 19.50 11.03
C SER A 99 2.32 18.10 11.33
N GLN A 100 1.72 17.44 10.32
CA GLN A 100 1.16 16.09 10.41
C GLN A 100 2.09 15.04 9.78
N VAL A 101 3.28 15.46 9.34
CA VAL A 101 4.28 14.52 8.82
C VAL A 101 4.92 13.76 9.98
N GLU A 102 4.94 12.44 9.86
CA GLU A 102 5.43 11.53 10.88
C GLU A 102 6.48 10.56 10.33
N ALA A 103 7.41 10.17 11.19
CA ALA A 103 8.38 9.10 10.92
C ALA A 103 8.24 8.04 11.99
N SER A 104 7.89 6.82 11.58
CA SER A 104 7.66 5.71 12.48
C SER A 104 8.46 4.47 12.09
N SER A 105 8.70 3.63 13.07
CA SER A 105 9.30 2.32 12.87
C SER A 105 8.21 1.31 12.55
N VAL A 106 8.34 0.59 11.44
CA VAL A 106 7.41 -0.48 11.07
C VAL A 106 8.16 -1.79 10.85
N ALA A 107 7.55 -2.91 11.20
CA ALA A 107 8.04 -4.24 10.84
C ALA A 107 7.23 -4.72 9.63
N LEU A 108 7.90 -4.97 8.51
CA LEU A 108 7.31 -5.40 7.24
C LEU A 108 8.16 -6.50 6.62
N PHE A 109 7.54 -7.51 6.04
CA PHE A 109 8.23 -8.59 5.32
C PHE A 109 9.35 -9.25 6.16
N GLY A 110 9.10 -9.39 7.46
CA GLY A 110 10.07 -9.92 8.44
C GLY A 110 11.28 -9.03 8.73
N GLN A 111 11.27 -7.76 8.32
CA GLN A 111 12.38 -6.82 8.47
C GLN A 111 11.91 -5.46 9.03
N PRO A 112 12.79 -4.71 9.72
CA PRO A 112 12.47 -3.36 10.14
C PRO A 112 12.62 -2.33 9.01
N TYR A 113 11.66 -1.43 8.90
CA TYR A 113 11.70 -0.27 8.00
C TYR A 113 11.30 1.00 8.75
N ILE A 114 11.49 2.14 8.09
CA ILE A 114 10.98 3.43 8.50
C ILE A 114 9.84 3.79 7.55
N CYS A 115 8.67 4.09 8.11
CA CYS A 115 7.56 4.69 7.38
C CYS A 115 7.61 6.21 7.58
N LEU A 116 7.64 6.96 6.49
CA LEU A 116 7.47 8.40 6.47
C LEU A 116 6.08 8.69 5.91
N ALA A 117 5.18 9.18 6.77
CA ALA A 117 3.80 9.44 6.41
C ALA A 117 3.55 10.96 6.39
N GLY A 118 2.80 11.42 5.39
CA GLY A 118 2.36 12.81 5.29
C GLY A 118 1.13 12.93 4.39
N TYR A 119 0.73 14.16 4.07
CA TYR A 119 -0.55 14.42 3.40
C TYR A 119 -0.47 15.52 2.36
N CYS A 120 -1.03 15.26 1.18
CA CYS A 120 -1.16 16.27 0.11
C CYS A 120 -2.55 16.92 0.06
N GLY A 121 -3.44 16.55 1.00
CA GLY A 121 -4.84 17.00 1.06
C GLY A 121 -5.62 16.18 2.08
N ALA A 122 -6.86 16.58 2.39
CA ALA A 122 -7.69 15.95 3.42
C ALA A 122 -7.92 14.43 3.22
N ASN A 123 -7.90 13.96 1.97
CA ASN A 123 -8.05 12.55 1.60
C ASN A 123 -6.87 12.04 0.76
N CYS A 124 -5.70 12.69 0.86
CA CYS A 124 -4.49 12.31 0.14
C CYS A 124 -3.39 12.01 1.14
N ALA A 125 -3.17 10.72 1.42
CA ALA A 125 -2.03 10.27 2.19
C ALA A 125 -0.84 9.98 1.26
N VAL A 126 0.36 10.24 1.76
CA VAL A 126 1.63 10.00 1.10
C VAL A 126 2.51 9.23 2.06
N GLU A 127 2.92 8.02 1.67
CA GLU A 127 3.73 7.15 2.51
C GLU A 127 4.98 6.66 1.77
N HIS A 128 6.15 6.82 2.40
CA HIS A 128 7.40 6.22 1.97
C HIS A 128 7.85 5.17 2.96
N TYR A 129 8.13 3.97 2.45
CA TYR A 129 8.77 2.91 3.21
C TYR A 129 10.23 2.84 2.79
N ILE A 130 11.14 3.06 3.73
CA ILE A 130 12.58 3.08 3.47
C ILE A 130 13.32 2.17 4.44
N GLU A 131 14.44 1.64 3.97
CA GLU A 131 15.51 1.12 4.81
C GLU A 131 16.61 2.16 4.93
N VAL A 132 17.44 2.10 5.98
CA VAL A 132 18.67 2.89 6.05
C VAL A 132 19.86 1.94 6.04
N LYS A 133 20.61 1.90 4.93
CA LYS A 133 21.81 1.07 4.77
C LYS A 133 23.05 1.94 4.71
N ASP A 134 24.03 1.62 5.54
CA ASP A 134 25.27 2.38 5.65
C ASP A 134 25.01 3.88 5.83
N GLY A 135 23.93 4.21 6.56
CA GLY A 135 23.41 5.56 6.84
C GLY A 135 22.82 6.31 5.64
N MET A 136 22.47 5.61 4.56
CA MET A 136 21.83 6.15 3.36
C MET A 136 20.40 5.62 3.24
N PRO A 137 19.41 6.43 2.82
CA PRO A 137 18.05 5.95 2.63
C PRO A 137 17.99 5.07 1.38
N VAL A 138 17.40 3.88 1.52
CA VAL A 138 17.13 2.94 0.43
C VAL A 138 15.62 2.81 0.29
N PRO A 139 15.00 3.41 -0.74
CA PRO A 139 13.57 3.31 -0.98
C PRO A 139 13.14 1.86 -1.20
N LEU A 140 12.08 1.44 -0.52
CA LEU A 140 11.41 0.17 -0.77
C LEU A 140 10.13 0.38 -1.58
N LEU A 141 9.26 1.28 -1.11
CA LEU A 141 7.94 1.49 -1.66
C LEU A 141 7.46 2.91 -1.39
N PHE A 142 6.70 3.46 -2.34
CA PHE A 142 6.00 4.73 -2.24
C PHE A 142 4.52 4.50 -2.54
N LEU A 143 3.64 5.04 -1.70
CA LEU A 143 2.19 4.93 -1.85
C LEU A 143 1.52 6.30 -1.72
N ASN A 144 0.56 6.58 -2.61
CA ASN A 144 -0.35 7.72 -2.54
C ASN A 144 -1.72 7.30 -1.99
N ALA A 145 -1.70 6.44 -0.98
CA ALA A 145 -2.88 5.93 -0.31
C ALA A 145 -2.50 5.54 1.12
N PRO A 146 -3.42 5.66 2.09
CA PRO A 146 -3.16 5.17 3.44
C PRO A 146 -3.00 3.65 3.38
N ALA A 147 -1.85 3.16 3.83
CA ALA A 147 -1.59 1.74 3.87
C ALA A 147 -1.70 1.20 5.30
N ARG A 148 -2.00 -0.09 5.41
CA ARG A 148 -2.07 -0.83 6.66
C ARG A 148 -0.99 -1.89 6.68
N VAL A 149 -0.24 -1.90 7.79
CA VAL A 149 0.73 -2.94 8.12
C VAL A 149 0.01 -4.04 8.89
N ALA A 150 -0.11 -5.24 8.32
CA ALA A 150 -0.82 -6.34 8.96
C ALA A 150 -0.37 -7.71 8.44
N ASP A 151 -0.39 -8.72 9.33
CA ASP A 151 -0.34 -10.14 8.99
C ASP A 151 -1.72 -10.61 8.48
N TRP A 152 -1.98 -10.36 7.19
CA TRP A 152 -3.29 -10.63 6.58
C TRP A 152 -3.44 -12.08 6.11
N ASN A 153 -2.35 -12.83 5.95
CA ASN A 153 -2.37 -14.24 5.57
C ASN A 153 -2.20 -15.22 6.75
N GLY A 154 -1.83 -14.73 7.93
CA GLY A 154 -1.63 -15.53 9.13
C GLY A 154 -0.29 -16.27 9.19
N ASP A 155 0.71 -15.90 8.38
CA ASP A 155 2.03 -16.52 8.37
C ASP A 155 2.97 -15.97 9.46
N GLY A 156 2.51 -14.98 10.22
CA GLY A 156 3.24 -14.34 11.31
C GLY A 156 4.21 -13.24 10.86
N MET A 157 4.26 -12.92 9.57
CA MET A 157 4.92 -11.75 9.03
C MET A 157 3.89 -10.67 8.73
N ASN A 158 4.28 -9.42 8.93
CA ASN A 158 3.43 -8.30 8.52
C ASN A 158 3.71 -7.96 7.05
N GLU A 159 2.64 -7.78 6.29
CA GLU A 159 2.65 -7.27 4.94
C GLU A 159 2.00 -5.88 4.87
N LEU A 160 1.83 -5.37 3.66
CA LEU A 160 1.05 -4.17 3.39
C LEU A 160 -0.25 -4.53 2.69
N LEU A 161 -1.29 -3.79 3.02
CA LEU A 161 -2.47 -3.66 2.20
C LEU A 161 -2.91 -2.20 2.17
N TYR A 162 -3.52 -1.77 1.08
CA TYR A 162 -4.14 -0.46 1.00
C TYR A 162 -5.46 -0.56 0.24
N GLN A 163 -6.28 0.46 0.36
CA GLN A 163 -7.57 0.51 -0.29
C GLN A 163 -7.58 1.62 -1.33
N GLU A 164 -8.09 1.32 -2.53
CA GLU A 164 -8.16 2.29 -3.62
C GLU A 164 -9.39 2.09 -4.50
N GLY A 165 -9.68 3.09 -5.33
CA GLY A 165 -10.69 2.98 -6.39
C GLY A 165 -12.15 3.19 -5.97
N MET A 166 -13.00 3.25 -7.01
CA MET A 166 -14.47 3.24 -6.92
C MET A 166 -15.00 2.35 -8.06
N PRO A 167 -15.56 1.16 -7.79
CA PRO A 167 -15.83 0.58 -6.47
C PRO A 167 -14.54 0.36 -5.65
N LEU A 168 -14.67 0.41 -4.32
CA LEU A 168 -13.55 0.25 -3.39
C LEU A 168 -12.90 -1.13 -3.60
N ASP A 169 -11.58 -1.18 -3.67
CA ASP A 169 -10.80 -2.40 -3.75
C ASP A 169 -9.79 -2.47 -2.60
N VAL A 170 -9.30 -3.67 -2.33
CA VAL A 170 -8.18 -3.94 -1.43
C VAL A 170 -7.03 -4.48 -2.26
N VAL A 171 -5.90 -3.79 -2.24
CA VAL A 171 -4.66 -4.25 -2.86
C VAL A 171 -3.73 -4.76 -1.78
N LEU A 172 -3.28 -6.00 -1.94
CA LEU A 172 -2.31 -6.67 -1.09
C LEU A 172 -0.91 -6.47 -1.67
N ILE A 173 0.08 -6.24 -0.82
CA ILE A 173 1.50 -6.19 -1.21
C ILE A 173 2.28 -7.14 -0.29
N GLN A 174 3.00 -8.08 -0.88
CA GLN A 174 3.84 -9.05 -0.20
C GLN A 174 5.26 -9.04 -0.77
N ARG A 175 6.24 -9.51 -0.01
CA ARG A 175 7.55 -9.87 -0.53
C ARG A 175 7.66 -11.36 -0.80
N TRP A 176 7.88 -11.75 -2.05
CA TRP A 176 8.06 -13.14 -2.46
C TRP A 176 9.31 -13.29 -3.35
N GLY A 177 10.19 -14.25 -3.03
CA GLY A 177 11.41 -14.47 -3.79
C GLY A 177 12.31 -13.22 -3.92
N GLY A 178 12.34 -12.39 -2.86
CA GLY A 178 13.10 -11.15 -2.80
C GLY A 178 12.46 -9.95 -3.51
N LYS A 179 11.34 -10.14 -4.22
CA LYS A 179 10.62 -9.09 -4.96
C LYS A 179 9.33 -8.71 -4.24
N LEU A 180 8.92 -7.45 -4.40
CA LEU A 180 7.56 -7.06 -4.05
C LEU A 180 6.60 -7.55 -5.14
N ILE A 181 5.49 -8.13 -4.70
CA ILE A 181 4.37 -8.54 -5.55
C ILE A 181 3.10 -7.91 -4.99
N SER A 182 2.17 -7.58 -5.86
CA SER A 182 0.85 -7.05 -5.48
C SER A 182 -0.28 -7.83 -6.13
N ALA A 183 -1.45 -7.82 -5.48
CA ALA A 183 -2.66 -8.44 -6.00
C ALA A 183 -3.90 -7.64 -5.58
N SER A 184 -4.83 -7.46 -6.52
CA SER A 184 -6.16 -6.91 -6.27
C SER A 184 -7.09 -8.02 -5.76
N VAL A 185 -7.69 -7.82 -4.59
CA VAL A 185 -8.68 -8.75 -4.03
C VAL A 185 -9.98 -8.69 -4.83
N GLY A 186 -10.41 -7.50 -5.24
CA GLY A 186 -11.59 -7.29 -6.05
C GLY A 186 -11.48 -7.97 -7.42
N GLU A 187 -10.34 -7.87 -8.11
CA GLU A 187 -10.12 -8.59 -9.36
C GLU A 187 -10.16 -10.11 -9.16
N ALA A 188 -9.51 -10.62 -8.10
CA ALA A 188 -9.50 -12.04 -7.79
C ALA A 188 -10.91 -12.59 -7.51
N LEU A 189 -11.76 -11.81 -6.83
CA LEU A 189 -13.14 -12.17 -6.49
C LEU A 189 -14.17 -11.76 -7.55
N HIS A 190 -13.75 -11.12 -8.65
CA HIS A 190 -14.65 -10.51 -9.64
C HIS A 190 -15.68 -9.56 -8.99
N ALA A 191 -15.22 -8.74 -8.05
CA ALA A 191 -16.06 -7.84 -7.27
C ALA A 191 -16.67 -6.74 -8.15
N ALA A 192 -18.00 -6.61 -8.10
CA ALA A 192 -18.73 -5.58 -8.84
C ALA A 192 -19.07 -4.34 -7.98
N LYS A 193 -19.29 -4.51 -6.66
CA LYS A 193 -19.65 -3.41 -5.76
C LYS A 193 -18.57 -3.01 -4.75
N GLY A 194 -17.47 -3.76 -4.72
CA GLY A 194 -16.28 -3.44 -3.96
C GLY A 194 -15.93 -4.45 -2.88
N VAL A 195 -14.75 -4.25 -2.31
CA VAL A 195 -14.15 -5.07 -1.27
C VAL A 195 -13.60 -4.16 -0.17
N SER A 196 -13.79 -4.55 1.09
CA SER A 196 -13.12 -3.94 2.24
C SER A 196 -12.35 -4.98 3.04
N TYR A 197 -11.50 -4.53 3.98
CA TYR A 197 -10.77 -5.40 4.89
C TYR A 197 -11.15 -5.09 6.34
N ASP A 198 -11.45 -6.14 7.11
CA ASP A 198 -11.77 -6.11 8.54
C ASP A 198 -10.55 -6.64 9.30
N ASP A 199 -9.78 -5.71 9.89
CA ASP A 199 -8.55 -5.99 10.64
C ASP A 199 -8.82 -6.92 11.85
N ALA A 200 -9.91 -6.68 12.58
CA ALA A 200 -10.20 -7.41 13.82
C ALA A 200 -10.50 -8.88 13.54
N ALA A 201 -11.22 -9.16 12.45
CA ALA A 201 -11.53 -10.51 12.03
C ALA A 201 -10.56 -11.07 10.99
N ARG A 202 -9.54 -10.30 10.57
CA ARG A 202 -8.60 -10.64 9.49
C ARG A 202 -9.30 -11.25 8.27
N ARG A 203 -10.25 -10.52 7.69
CA ARG A 203 -11.09 -11.02 6.59
C ARG A 203 -11.41 -9.92 5.59
N PHE A 204 -11.59 -10.31 4.34
CA PHE A 204 -12.09 -9.46 3.27
C PHE A 204 -13.61 -9.53 3.24
N ILE A 205 -14.27 -8.40 3.06
CA ILE A 205 -15.72 -8.29 2.91
C ILE A 205 -15.99 -7.88 1.48
N LEU A 206 -16.56 -8.80 0.70
CA LEU A 206 -17.05 -8.57 -0.64
C LEU A 206 -18.49 -8.09 -0.58
N TYR A 207 -18.77 -6.92 -1.16
CA TYR A 207 -20.12 -6.42 -1.32
C TYR A 207 -20.67 -6.82 -2.69
N ASN A 208 -21.85 -7.43 -2.72
CA ASN A 208 -22.52 -7.84 -3.96
C ASN A 208 -24.02 -7.50 -3.94
N GLU A 209 -24.78 -7.95 -4.95
CA GLU A 209 -26.23 -7.72 -5.00
C GLU A 209 -27.04 -8.52 -3.97
N GLN A 210 -26.48 -9.63 -3.50
CA GLN A 210 -27.11 -10.61 -2.63
C GLN A 210 -26.77 -10.40 -1.15
N GLY A 211 -25.86 -9.47 -0.84
CA GLY A 211 -25.41 -9.16 0.51
C GLY A 211 -23.88 -9.05 0.60
N GLU A 212 -23.35 -9.42 1.75
CA GLU A 212 -21.93 -9.46 2.05
C GLU A 212 -21.41 -10.90 1.98
N GLN A 213 -20.17 -11.08 1.54
CA GLN A 213 -19.48 -12.36 1.59
C GLN A 213 -18.12 -12.14 2.23
N HIS A 214 -17.78 -13.00 3.18
CA HIS A 214 -16.59 -12.84 3.98
C HIS A 214 -15.55 -13.87 3.56
N TYR A 215 -14.35 -13.42 3.23
CA TYR A 215 -13.25 -14.25 2.75
C TYR A 215 -12.04 -14.14 3.65
N ARG A 216 -11.25 -15.21 3.72
CA ARG A 216 -9.91 -15.19 4.33
C ARG A 216 -8.91 -15.80 3.37
N VAL A 217 -7.63 -15.50 3.58
CA VAL A 217 -6.57 -16.22 2.87
C VAL A 217 -6.49 -17.64 3.43
N ALA A 218 -6.43 -18.61 2.54
CA ALA A 218 -6.23 -20.01 2.88
C ALA A 218 -4.89 -20.22 3.58
N ALA A 219 -4.76 -21.30 4.35
CA ALA A 219 -3.53 -21.61 5.08
C ALA A 219 -2.29 -21.81 4.17
N ASP A 220 -2.49 -22.07 2.87
CA ASP A 220 -1.42 -22.19 1.90
C ASP A 220 -0.96 -20.84 1.32
N GLY A 221 -1.65 -19.74 1.68
CA GLY A 221 -1.36 -18.38 1.23
C GLY A 221 -1.82 -18.06 -0.20
N ASN A 222 -2.38 -19.01 -0.95
CA ASN A 222 -2.56 -18.88 -2.41
C ASN A 222 -3.98 -18.58 -2.86
N PHE A 223 -4.96 -18.78 -1.98
CA PHE A 223 -6.38 -18.70 -2.32
C PHE A 223 -7.17 -17.89 -1.29
N LEU A 224 -8.31 -17.38 -1.73
CA LEU A 224 -9.33 -16.82 -0.85
C LEU A 224 -10.43 -17.86 -0.60
N GLU A 225 -10.71 -18.14 0.67
CA GLU A 225 -11.72 -19.07 1.13
C GLU A 225 -12.92 -18.32 1.70
N LEU A 226 -14.13 -18.72 1.28
CA LEU A 226 -15.38 -18.17 1.80
C LEU A 226 -15.61 -18.68 3.23
N VAL A 227 -15.74 -17.76 4.18
CA VAL A 227 -15.96 -18.04 5.60
C VAL A 227 -17.43 -17.88 6.00
N SER A 228 -18.12 -16.86 5.48
CA SER A 228 -19.55 -16.63 5.75
C SER A 228 -20.23 -15.78 4.67
N ARG A 229 -21.57 -15.77 4.69
CA ARG A 229 -22.46 -14.90 3.92
C ARG A 229 -23.36 -14.14 4.88
#